data_AF-A0AAE1UG47-F1
#
_entry.id   AF-A0AAE1UG47-F1
#
_cell.length_a   1.000
_cell.length_b   1.000
_cell.length_c   1.000
_cell.angle_alpha   90.00
_cell.angle_beta   90.00
_cell.angle_gamma   90.00
#
_symmetry.space_group_name_H-M   'P 1'
#
loop_
_entity.id
_entity.type
_entity.pdbx_description
1 polymer ?
#
loop_
_entity_poly.entity_id
_entity_poly.type
_entity_poly.pdbx_seq_one_letter_code
_entity_poly.pdbx_strand_id
1 'polypeptide(L)'
;MYDKNSAVDKVDEARLDLFARKQRPYYGIPPTSTALIQHVKWSVYQAGSIWGQATVCKMQTESPANWGWQKGKSFGRPFHPLPRVVSS
;
A
#
# COMPACT_ATOMS: atom_id res chain seq x y z
N MET A 1 10.95 7.60 -16.81
CA MET A 1 10.95 7.64 -15.33
C MET A 1 11.39 6.30 -14.72
N TYR A 2 12.31 5.61 -15.39
CA TYR A 2 13.19 4.53 -14.92
C TYR A 2 14.43 4.68 -15.80
N ASP A 3 15.59 4.96 -15.21
CA ASP A 3 16.84 4.93 -15.97
C ASP A 3 17.37 3.50 -15.87
N LYS A 4 17.51 2.83 -17.02
CA LYS A 4 18.02 1.45 -17.09
C LYS A 4 19.48 1.35 -16.65
N ASN A 5 20.18 2.48 -16.60
CA ASN A 5 21.56 2.59 -16.13
C ASN A 5 21.65 3.15 -14.71
N SER A 6 20.52 3.34 -14.01
CA SER A 6 20.55 3.74 -12.61
C SER A 6 21.17 2.63 -11.77
N ALA A 7 22.32 2.91 -11.14
CA ALA A 7 23.00 1.99 -10.22
C ALA A 7 22.32 1.89 -8.83
N VAL A 8 21.11 2.45 -8.70
CA VAL A 8 20.39 2.57 -7.44
C VAL A 8 19.36 1.47 -7.31
N ASP A 9 19.65 0.50 -6.44
CA ASP A 9 18.82 -0.70 -6.25
C ASP A 9 17.86 -0.59 -5.06
N LYS A 10 18.03 0.42 -4.19
CA LYS A 10 17.20 0.61 -2.99
C LYS A 10 16.15 1.69 -3.20
N VAL A 11 14.92 1.41 -2.74
CA VAL A 11 13.76 2.33 -2.84
C VAL A 11 14.06 3.69 -2.24
N ASP A 12 14.72 3.75 -1.08
CA ASP A 12 14.99 5.03 -0.40
C ASP A 12 16.08 5.84 -1.10
N GLU A 13 17.08 5.17 -1.68
CA GLU A 13 18.14 5.79 -2.47
C GLU A 13 17.58 6.32 -3.80
N ALA A 14 16.73 5.53 -4.48
CA ALA A 14 16.06 5.95 -5.71
C ALA A 14 15.14 7.15 -5.42
N ARG A 15 14.48 7.16 -4.26
CA ARG A 15 13.66 8.27 -3.79
C ARG A 15 14.47 9.53 -3.51
N LEU A 16 15.67 9.41 -2.92
CA LEU A 16 16.57 10.57 -2.73
C LEU A 16 16.95 11.15 -4.08
N ASP A 17 17.34 10.31 -5.02
CA ASP A 17 17.79 10.75 -6.33
C ASP A 17 16.67 11.43 -7.14
N LEU A 18 15.46 10.87 -7.11
CA LEU A 18 14.30 11.40 -7.84
C LEU A 18 13.72 12.67 -7.21
N PHE A 19 13.64 12.74 -5.87
CA PHE A 19 12.84 13.76 -5.18
C PHE A 19 13.62 14.76 -4.32
N ALA A 20 14.86 14.46 -3.93
CA ALA A 20 15.64 15.32 -3.03
C ALA A 20 16.59 16.30 -3.74
N ARG A 21 16.80 16.18 -5.05
CA ARG A 21 17.70 17.05 -5.86
C ARG A 21 17.38 18.56 -5.80
N LYS A 22 16.27 19.00 -5.18
CA LYS A 22 15.85 20.42 -5.10
C LYS A 22 15.40 20.90 -3.70
N GLN A 23 16.01 20.38 -2.62
CA GLN A 23 15.70 20.80 -1.23
C GLN A 23 14.23 20.69 -0.80
N ARG A 24 13.45 19.79 -1.41
CA ARG A 24 12.07 19.52 -0.94
C ARG A 24 12.13 18.66 0.34
N PRO A 25 11.18 18.83 1.27
CA PRO A 25 11.14 18.04 2.50
C PRO A 25 11.00 16.55 2.20
N TYR A 26 12.12 15.84 2.25
CA TYR A 26 12.25 14.43 1.84
C TYR A 26 11.41 13.48 2.71
N TYR A 27 11.24 13.78 3.99
CA TYR A 27 10.44 12.95 4.90
C TYR A 27 8.93 12.99 4.62
N GLY A 28 8.42 14.01 3.90
CA GLY A 28 6.99 14.18 3.64
C GLY A 28 6.49 13.60 2.31
N ILE A 29 7.38 13.11 1.44
CA ILE A 29 7.03 12.67 0.08
C ILE A 29 6.98 11.14 0.01
N PRO A 30 5.78 10.52 -0.05
CA PRO A 30 5.64 9.10 -0.33
C PRO A 30 6.05 8.76 -1.78
N PRO A 31 6.44 7.50 -2.06
CA PRO A 31 6.38 6.34 -1.15
C PRO A 31 7.70 6.12 -0.40
N THR A 32 7.66 6.04 0.94
CA THR A 32 8.74 5.45 1.73
C THR A 32 8.74 3.92 1.56
N SER A 33 9.86 3.24 1.82
CA SER A 33 9.92 1.77 1.81
C SER A 33 8.81 1.12 2.66
N THR A 34 8.55 1.67 3.85
CA THR A 34 7.47 1.22 4.74
C THR A 34 6.08 1.41 4.14
N ALA A 35 5.82 2.52 3.47
CA ALA A 35 4.56 2.78 2.79
C ALA A 35 4.37 1.84 1.58
N LEU A 36 5.45 1.52 0.86
CA LEU A 36 5.42 0.58 -0.25
C LEU A 36 5.08 -0.85 0.22
N ILE A 37 5.74 -1.33 1.27
CA ILE A 37 5.45 -2.65 1.86
C ILE A 37 3.98 -2.73 2.27
N GLN A 38 3.49 -1.68 2.94
CA GLN A 38 2.10 -1.60 3.36
C GLN A 38 1.16 -1.63 2.16
N HIS A 39 1.46 -0.89 1.09
CA HIS A 39 0.67 -0.88 -0.14
C HIS A 39 0.60 -2.27 -0.78
N VAL A 40 1.74 -2.96 -0.90
CA VAL A 40 1.79 -4.34 -1.45
C VAL A 40 0.94 -5.29 -0.61
N LYS A 41 1.05 -5.25 0.72
CA LYS A 41 0.22 -6.06 1.63
C LYS A 41 -1.28 -5.82 1.40
N TRP A 42 -1.68 -4.55 1.27
CA TRP A 42 -3.08 -4.21 0.97
C TRP A 42 -3.53 -4.74 -0.40
N SER A 43 -2.73 -4.57 -1.44
CA SER A 43 -3.06 -5.06 -2.78
C SER A 43 -3.26 -6.57 -2.82
N VAL A 44 -2.41 -7.34 -2.12
CA VAL A 44 -2.54 -8.80 -2.01
C VAL A 44 -3.81 -9.18 -1.24
N TYR A 45 -4.07 -8.53 -0.10
CA TYR A 45 -5.28 -8.77 0.69
C TYR A 45 -6.55 -8.46 -0.13
N GLN A 46 -6.58 -7.35 -0.87
CA GLN A 46 -7.71 -7.01 -1.73
C GLN A 46 -7.93 -8.06 -2.82
N ALA A 47 -6.88 -8.40 -3.57
CA ALA A 47 -6.98 -9.34 -4.68
C ALA A 47 -7.39 -10.74 -4.21
N GLY A 48 -6.74 -11.26 -3.17
CA GLY A 48 -6.97 -12.63 -2.70
C GLY A 48 -8.21 -12.76 -1.82
N SER A 49 -8.33 -11.92 -0.79
CA SER A 49 -9.33 -12.10 0.27
C SER A 49 -10.68 -11.48 -0.06
N ILE A 50 -10.73 -10.48 -0.95
CA ILE A 50 -11.99 -9.84 -1.37
C ILE A 50 -12.36 -10.29 -2.77
N TRP A 51 -11.52 -9.96 -3.77
CA TRP A 51 -11.85 -10.23 -5.17
C TRP A 51 -11.81 -11.72 -5.50
N GLY A 52 -10.92 -12.49 -4.88
CA GLY A 52 -10.87 -13.96 -5.02
C GLY A 52 -12.13 -14.68 -4.53
N GLN A 53 -12.95 -14.02 -3.69
CA GLN A 53 -14.22 -14.55 -3.19
C GLN A 53 -15.44 -13.83 -3.77
N ALA A 54 -15.29 -13.02 -4.82
CA ALA A 54 -16.35 -12.18 -5.36
C ALA A 54 -17.60 -12.95 -5.81
N THR A 55 -17.47 -14.24 -6.15
CA THR A 55 -18.56 -15.11 -6.58
C THR A 55 -19.15 -15.98 -5.45
N VAL A 56 -18.60 -15.91 -4.24
CA VAL A 56 -19.03 -16.73 -3.10
C VAL A 56 -20.19 -16.04 -2.36
N CYS A 57 -21.33 -16.72 -2.26
CA CYS A 57 -22.57 -16.20 -1.65
C CYS A 57 -22.39 -15.71 -0.19
N LYS A 58 -21.49 -16.33 0.57
CA LYS A 58 -21.09 -15.91 1.92
C LYS A 58 -19.58 -15.79 1.99
N MET A 59 -19.06 -14.63 1.57
CA MET A 59 -17.63 -14.32 1.66
C MET A 59 -17.13 -14.48 3.10
N GLN A 60 -16.10 -15.29 3.29
CA GLN A 60 -15.35 -15.39 4.54
C GLN A 60 -14.07 -14.58 4.39
N THR A 61 -14.14 -13.29 4.73
CA THR A 61 -12.97 -12.42 4.70
C THR A 61 -12.11 -12.66 5.94
N GLU A 62 -10.81 -12.84 5.73
CA GLU A 62 -9.84 -12.88 6.83
C GLU A 62 -9.84 -11.53 7.58
N SER A 63 -9.66 -11.59 8.90
CA SER A 63 -9.56 -10.37 9.69
C SER A 63 -8.31 -9.57 9.29
N PRO A 64 -8.41 -8.25 9.04
CA PRO A 64 -7.27 -7.35 8.86
C PRO A 64 -6.24 -7.43 9.99
N ALA A 65 -6.66 -7.83 11.19
CA ALA A 65 -5.77 -8.04 12.33
C ALA A 65 -4.74 -9.15 12.10
N ASN A 66 -5.09 -10.18 11.31
CA ASN A 66 -4.17 -11.27 10.94
C ASN A 66 -3.01 -10.75 10.07
N TRP A 67 -3.20 -9.61 9.40
CA TRP A 67 -2.20 -8.92 8.60
C TRP A 67 -1.42 -7.87 9.39
N GLY A 68 -1.63 -7.83 10.72
CA GLY A 68 -1.00 -6.89 11.63
C GLY A 68 -1.67 -5.52 11.72
N TRP A 69 -2.85 -5.34 11.12
CA TRP A 69 -3.57 -4.07 11.13
C TRP A 69 -4.56 -4.00 12.30
N GLN A 70 -4.35 -3.05 13.22
CA GLN A 70 -5.20 -2.86 14.39
C GLN A 70 -6.12 -1.66 14.22
N LYS A 71 -7.41 -1.83 14.55
CA LYS A 71 -8.41 -0.76 14.51
C LYS A 71 -8.10 0.24 15.64
N GLY A 72 -7.72 1.47 15.28
CA GLY A 72 -7.45 2.55 16.24
C GLY A 72 -6.03 3.14 16.20
N LYS A 73 -5.06 2.47 15.59
CA LYS A 73 -3.81 3.13 15.19
C LYS A 73 -3.99 3.66 13.78
N SER A 74 -3.91 4.97 13.61
CA SER A 74 -3.86 5.60 12.29
C SER A 74 -2.57 5.21 11.58
N PHE A 75 -2.51 3.99 11.06
CA PHE A 75 -1.52 3.62 10.07
C PHE A 75 -1.81 4.47 8.84
N GLY A 76 -0.81 5.28 8.47
CA GLY A 76 -0.89 6.33 7.47
C GLY A 76 -1.73 5.93 6.27
N ARG A 77 -2.75 6.73 5.99
CA ARG A 77 -3.70 6.52 4.90
C ARG A 77 -2.95 6.64 3.56
N PRO A 78 -3.26 5.75 2.61
CA PRO A 78 -3.96 6.24 1.43
C PRO A 78 -5.38 5.69 1.47
N PHE A 79 -6.32 6.60 1.63
CA PHE A 79 -7.73 6.30 1.43
C PHE A 79 -7.97 5.94 -0.04
N HIS A 80 -8.46 4.74 -0.29
CA HIS A 80 -9.61 4.59 -1.15
C HIS A 80 -10.67 3.81 -0.36
N PRO A 81 -11.89 4.32 -0.19
CA PRO A 81 -12.95 3.54 0.42
C PRO A 81 -13.21 2.33 -0.49
N LEU A 82 -13.21 1.13 0.09
CA LEU A 82 -13.72 -0.05 -0.60
C LEU A 82 -15.15 0.23 -1.06
N PRO A 83 -15.56 -0.25 -2.25
CA PRO A 83 -16.96 -0.20 -2.62
C PRO A 83 -17.74 -0.88 -1.50
N ARG A 84 -18.66 -0.12 -0.90
CA ARG A 84 -19.54 -0.58 0.16
C ARG A 84 -20.37 -1.72 -0.43
N VAL A 85 -20.06 -2.97 -0.10
CA VAL A 85 -20.95 -4.09 -0.43
C VAL A 85 -22.18 -3.90 0.44
N VAL A 86 -23.22 -3.32 -0.15
CA VAL A 86 -24.54 -3.21 0.49
C VAL A 86 -25.21 -4.56 0.24
N SER A 87 -25.35 -5.38 1.28
CA SER A 87 -26.29 -6.50 1.24
C SER A 87 -27.71 -5.91 1.20
N SER A 88 -28.43 -6.16 0.11
CA SER A 88 -29.87 -5.93 0.01
C SER A 88 -30.66 -6.87 0.91
#